data_AF-A0A2H0MJP5-F1
#
_entry.id   AF-A0A2H0MJP5-F1
#
_cell.length_a   1.000
_cell.length_b   1.000
_cell.length_c   1.000
_cell.angle_alpha   90.00
_cell.angle_beta   90.00
_cell.angle_gamma   90.00
#
_symmetry.space_group_name_H-M   'P 1'
#
loop_
_entity.id
_entity.type
_entity.pdbx_description
1 polymer ?
#
loop_
_entity_poly.entity_id
_entity_poly.type
_entity_poly.pdbx_seq_one_letter_code
_entity_poly.pdbx_strand_id
1 'polypeptide(L)'
;MLTHSNEKERPVNMIKATLTILLLTVLSSPLWAADSKAKESKKEEKKEGVLVIGQNLNVGMPLNKAFALLGIPDKFTVHRGTEPGLDSIAVEYSQGVVIHALNKKNVVEEIEVLPEFKGEFDKGIKLGDKFNDLVGKFGMPHALVAQVARYPERGYYFFMKDEVIVSGKVFVKDSKIFDFQLINK
;
A
#
# COMPACT_ATOMS: atom_id res chain seq x y z
N MET A 1 56.99 -49.79 -19.85
CA MET A 1 57.22 -50.23 -18.46
C MET A 1 56.17 -49.53 -17.59
N LEU A 2 55.29 -50.29 -16.91
CA LEU A 2 55.34 -50.59 -15.46
C LEU A 2 55.31 -49.29 -14.60
N THR A 3 54.46 -49.06 -13.59
CA THR A 3 53.36 -49.78 -12.88
C THR A 3 52.60 -48.72 -12.01
N HIS A 4 51.44 -48.91 -11.39
CA HIS A 4 50.57 -50.08 -11.12
C HIS A 4 49.07 -49.67 -11.02
N SER A 5 48.22 -50.50 -10.40
CA SER A 5 46.77 -50.31 -10.18
C SER A 5 46.45 -49.71 -8.80
N ASN A 6 45.25 -49.12 -8.63
CA ASN A 6 44.43 -49.45 -7.46
C ASN A 6 42.93 -49.32 -7.76
N GLU A 7 42.14 -50.24 -7.20
CA GLU A 7 40.73 -50.47 -7.50
C GLU A 7 39.92 -50.33 -6.21
N LYS A 8 38.78 -49.63 -6.27
CA LYS A 8 37.73 -49.75 -5.24
C LYS A 8 36.35 -49.39 -5.79
N GLU A 9 35.53 -50.43 -5.93
CA GLU A 9 34.08 -50.44 -6.07
C GLU A 9 33.40 -49.73 -4.87
N ARG A 10 32.13 -49.28 -4.82
CA ARG A 10 30.90 -49.14 -5.67
C ARG A 10 29.89 -48.32 -4.77
N PRO A 11 28.59 -48.09 -5.06
CA PRO A 11 27.77 -48.33 -6.27
C PRO A 11 26.85 -47.17 -6.76
N VAL A 12 26.35 -47.31 -8.00
CA VAL A 12 24.95 -47.02 -8.46
C VAL A 12 24.34 -45.62 -8.26
N ASN A 13 24.07 -44.92 -9.38
CA ASN A 13 22.68 -44.88 -9.86
C ASN A 13 22.53 -44.76 -11.39
N MET A 14 21.44 -45.33 -11.91
CA MET A 14 21.17 -45.49 -13.35
C MET A 14 20.48 -44.26 -13.96
N ILE A 15 20.99 -43.78 -15.10
CA ILE A 15 20.16 -43.11 -16.11
C ILE A 15 20.56 -43.66 -17.48
N LYS A 16 19.69 -44.48 -18.09
CA LYS A 16 19.76 -44.81 -19.52
C LYS A 16 18.52 -44.24 -20.21
N ALA A 17 18.74 -43.24 -21.06
CA ALA A 17 17.74 -42.81 -22.02
C ALA A 17 17.94 -43.59 -23.33
N THR A 18 16.87 -44.21 -23.82
CA THR A 18 16.75 -44.78 -25.18
C THR A 18 15.28 -44.66 -25.55
N LEU A 19 14.86 -43.77 -26.44
CA LEU A 19 15.08 -43.69 -27.89
C LEU A 19 13.95 -44.40 -28.66
N THR A 20 13.03 -43.57 -29.16
CA THR A 20 12.24 -43.70 -30.41
C THR A 20 11.37 -44.94 -30.62
N ILE A 21 10.05 -44.70 -30.72
CA ILE A 21 9.17 -45.48 -31.60
C ILE A 21 8.66 -44.56 -32.71
N LEU A 22 8.71 -45.07 -33.94
CA LEU A 22 8.38 -44.38 -35.19
C LEU A 22 6.85 -44.27 -35.36
N LEU A 23 6.35 -43.09 -35.71
CA LEU A 23 4.93 -42.87 -35.99
C LEU A 23 4.68 -42.97 -37.51
N LEU A 24 3.85 -43.92 -37.96
CA LEU A 24 3.28 -43.91 -39.31
C LEU A 24 1.76 -43.79 -39.26
N THR A 25 1.31 -42.90 -40.15
CA THR A 25 -0.02 -42.55 -40.68
C THR A 25 -1.04 -43.71 -40.85
N VAL A 26 -2.34 -43.51 -41.08
CA VAL A 26 -3.04 -42.48 -41.89
C VAL A 26 -4.54 -42.32 -41.49
N LEU A 27 -5.15 -41.23 -41.99
CA LEU A 27 -6.59 -40.95 -42.31
C LEU A 27 -7.36 -40.17 -41.22
N SER A 28 -8.12 -39.10 -41.53
CA SER A 28 -8.32 -38.35 -42.79
C SER A 28 -8.86 -36.93 -42.49
N SER A 29 -8.35 -35.90 -43.16
CA SER A 29 -8.84 -34.50 -43.13
C SER A 29 -10.20 -34.35 -43.88
N PRO A 30 -10.96 -33.23 -43.82
CA PRO A 30 -10.51 -31.87 -43.46
C PRO A 30 -11.51 -30.96 -42.68
N LEU A 31 -11.13 -29.66 -42.64
CA LEU A 31 -11.94 -28.44 -42.58
C LEU A 31 -11.85 -27.62 -41.26
N TRP A 32 -11.80 -26.30 -41.42
CA TRP A 32 -11.49 -25.32 -40.38
C TRP A 32 -12.48 -25.30 -39.21
N ALA A 33 -11.95 -25.41 -37.99
CA ALA A 33 -12.47 -24.70 -36.83
C ALA A 33 -11.27 -24.27 -35.96
N ALA A 34 -11.08 -22.96 -35.78
CA ALA A 34 -10.06 -22.44 -34.88
C ALA A 34 -10.62 -22.50 -33.45
N ASP A 35 -10.18 -23.48 -32.66
CA ASP A 35 -10.50 -23.57 -31.22
C ASP A 35 -9.76 -22.48 -30.44
N SER A 36 -10.27 -21.25 -30.53
CA SER A 36 -9.89 -20.16 -29.65
C SER A 36 -10.43 -20.45 -28.25
N LYS A 37 -9.70 -21.25 -27.47
CA LYS A 37 -9.85 -21.28 -26.01
C LYS A 37 -9.43 -19.93 -25.44
N ALA A 38 -10.35 -18.98 -25.50
CA ALA A 38 -10.33 -17.80 -24.65
C ALA A 38 -10.24 -18.31 -23.21
N LYS A 39 -9.07 -18.15 -22.60
CA LYS A 39 -8.96 -18.19 -21.14
C LYS A 39 -9.73 -16.97 -20.65
N GLU A 40 -11.00 -17.19 -20.35
CA GLU A 40 -11.82 -16.26 -19.61
C GLU A 40 -11.13 -16.03 -18.26
N SER A 41 -10.33 -14.96 -18.19
CA SER A 41 -9.71 -14.53 -16.96
C SER A 41 -10.83 -14.15 -16.02
N LYS A 42 -11.12 -15.02 -15.05
CA LYS A 42 -11.94 -14.65 -13.89
C LYS A 42 -11.37 -13.35 -13.35
N LYS A 43 -12.08 -12.27 -13.60
CA LYS A 43 -11.83 -10.98 -12.99
C LYS A 43 -12.11 -11.21 -11.52
N GLU A 44 -11.05 -11.38 -10.73
CA GLU A 44 -11.21 -11.38 -9.28
C GLU A 44 -11.89 -10.07 -8.93
N GLU A 45 -13.13 -10.15 -8.43
CA GLU A 45 -13.68 -9.07 -7.66
C GLU A 45 -12.68 -8.83 -6.53
N LYS A 46 -12.02 -7.66 -6.58
CA LYS A 46 -11.26 -7.17 -5.43
C LYS A 46 -12.24 -7.13 -4.27
N LYS A 47 -12.17 -8.12 -3.37
CA LYS A 47 -12.71 -7.95 -2.03
C LYS A 47 -12.06 -6.69 -1.48
N GLU A 48 -12.87 -5.70 -1.19
CA GLU A 48 -12.41 -4.42 -0.66
C GLU A 48 -11.75 -4.69 0.69
N GLY A 49 -10.43 -4.82 0.67
CA GLY A 49 -9.63 -4.87 1.88
C GLY A 49 -9.80 -3.56 2.62
N VAL A 50 -10.00 -3.64 3.94
CA VAL A 50 -10.14 -2.47 4.80
C VAL A 50 -9.02 -1.47 4.50
N LEU A 51 -9.37 -0.20 4.33
CA LEU A 51 -8.40 0.87 4.11
C LEU A 51 -7.67 1.12 5.45
N VAL A 52 -6.35 0.92 5.47
CA VAL A 52 -5.50 1.00 6.67
C VAL A 52 -4.42 2.06 6.47
N ILE A 53 -4.62 3.21 7.12
CA ILE A 53 -3.72 4.35 7.07
C ILE A 53 -2.39 3.99 7.75
N GLY A 54 -1.29 4.21 7.05
CA GLY A 54 0.06 3.79 7.42
C GLY A 54 0.47 2.40 6.90
N GLN A 55 -0.45 1.66 6.27
CA GLN A 55 -0.16 0.37 5.65
C GLN A 55 -0.43 0.38 4.14
N ASN A 56 -1.67 0.16 3.70
CA ASN A 56 -2.00 0.10 2.27
C ASN A 56 -2.10 1.50 1.63
N LEU A 57 -2.58 2.49 2.40
CA LEU A 57 -2.42 3.92 2.11
C LEU A 57 -1.41 4.50 3.10
N ASN A 58 -0.30 5.06 2.60
CA ASN A 58 0.75 5.61 3.46
C ASN A 58 1.40 6.86 2.84
N VAL A 59 1.89 7.75 3.69
CA VAL A 59 2.71 8.90 3.28
C VAL A 59 4.01 8.44 2.62
N GLY A 60 4.53 9.25 1.70
CA GLY A 60 5.67 8.93 0.85
C GLY A 60 5.35 7.98 -0.32
N MET A 61 4.16 7.39 -0.39
CA MET A 61 3.79 6.55 -1.53
C MET A 61 3.55 7.40 -2.81
N PRO A 62 3.83 6.87 -4.01
CA PRO A 62 3.50 7.55 -5.27
C PRO A 62 2.01 7.88 -5.42
N LEU A 63 1.69 9.10 -5.86
CA LEU A 63 0.30 9.56 -6.01
C LEU A 63 -0.54 8.66 -6.92
N ASN A 64 0.02 8.17 -8.02
CA ASN A 64 -0.69 7.28 -8.94
C ASN A 64 -1.11 5.95 -8.28
N LYS A 65 -0.34 5.44 -7.31
CA LYS A 65 -0.73 4.25 -6.53
C LYS A 65 -1.85 4.59 -5.53
N ALA A 66 -1.80 5.75 -4.91
CA ALA A 66 -2.83 6.20 -3.99
C ALA A 66 -4.16 6.44 -4.72
N PHE A 67 -4.13 7.08 -5.89
CA PHE A 67 -5.31 7.27 -6.74
C PHE A 67 -5.88 5.93 -7.24
N ALA A 68 -5.03 4.97 -7.62
CA ALA A 68 -5.47 3.63 -8.00
C ALA A 68 -6.01 2.77 -6.84
N LEU A 69 -5.72 3.15 -5.59
CA LEU A 69 -6.26 2.53 -4.37
C LEU A 69 -7.61 3.18 -3.98
N LEU A 70 -7.66 4.51 -3.96
CA LEU A 70 -8.81 5.28 -3.46
C LEU A 70 -9.90 5.53 -4.52
N GLY A 71 -9.60 5.34 -5.80
CA GLY A 71 -10.56 5.47 -6.89
C GLY A 71 -10.73 6.90 -7.39
N ILE A 72 -11.98 7.27 -7.68
CA ILE A 72 -12.33 8.61 -8.19
C ILE A 72 -12.50 9.54 -6.98
N PRO A 73 -11.79 10.68 -6.93
CA PRO A 73 -11.98 11.69 -5.89
C PRO A 73 -13.21 12.56 -6.14
N ASP A 74 -13.78 13.06 -5.05
CA ASP A 74 -14.96 13.93 -5.08
C ASP A 74 -14.57 15.39 -5.38
N LYS A 75 -13.40 15.82 -4.88
CA LYS A 75 -12.94 17.21 -4.96
C LYS A 75 -11.42 17.33 -5.02
N PHE A 76 -10.97 18.31 -5.80
CA PHE A 76 -9.59 18.80 -5.85
C PHE A 76 -9.55 20.25 -5.38
N THR A 77 -8.63 20.57 -4.49
CA THR A 77 -8.33 21.94 -4.06
C THR A 77 -6.85 22.24 -4.30
N VAL A 78 -6.52 23.46 -4.75
CA VAL A 78 -5.14 23.93 -4.87
C VAL A 78 -4.91 25.01 -3.82
N HIS A 79 -3.93 24.81 -2.96
CA HIS A 79 -3.49 25.80 -1.98
C HIS A 79 -2.25 26.50 -2.51
N ARG A 80 -2.26 27.83 -2.51
CA ARG A 80 -1.13 28.65 -2.95
C ARG A 80 -0.20 28.91 -1.79
N GLY A 81 1.08 28.58 -1.96
CA GLY A 81 2.12 28.86 -0.96
C GLY A 81 2.58 30.32 -1.02
N THR A 82 3.44 30.71 -0.07
CA THR A 82 4.19 31.99 -0.15
C THR A 82 5.19 32.00 -1.31
N GLU A 83 5.59 30.81 -1.78
CA GLU A 83 6.40 30.59 -2.98
C GLU A 83 5.90 29.36 -3.75
N PRO A 84 6.18 29.23 -5.07
CA PRO A 84 5.63 28.14 -5.89
C PRO A 84 6.04 26.72 -5.49
N GLY A 85 7.10 26.56 -4.68
CA GLY A 85 7.51 25.27 -4.11
C GLY A 85 6.69 24.82 -2.91
N LEU A 86 5.93 25.73 -2.30
CA LEU A 86 5.01 25.50 -1.18
C LEU A 86 3.54 25.48 -1.62
N ASP A 87 3.27 25.67 -2.91
CA ASP A 87 1.97 25.31 -3.49
C ASP A 87 1.68 23.83 -3.20
N SER A 88 0.44 23.49 -2.87
CA SER A 88 0.01 22.10 -2.66
C SER A 88 -1.35 21.82 -3.28
N ILE A 89 -1.64 20.53 -3.47
CA ILE A 89 -2.97 20.05 -3.79
C ILE A 89 -3.54 19.29 -2.58
N ALA A 90 -4.85 19.36 -2.40
CA ALA A 90 -5.63 18.50 -1.53
C ALA A 90 -6.66 17.75 -2.40
N VAL A 91 -6.74 16.43 -2.22
CA VAL A 91 -7.58 15.52 -3.03
C VAL A 91 -8.47 14.72 -2.08
N GLU A 92 -9.76 15.00 -2.11
CA GLU A 92 -10.77 14.54 -1.17
C GLU A 92 -11.57 13.37 -1.77
N TYR A 93 -11.84 12.34 -0.96
CA TYR A 93 -12.53 11.12 -1.36
C TYR A 93 -13.69 10.80 -0.40
N SER A 94 -14.84 10.40 -0.95
CA SER A 94 -16.09 10.04 -0.26
C SER A 94 -15.96 9.05 0.91
N GLN A 95 -14.88 8.28 0.96
CA GLN A 95 -14.54 7.40 2.08
C GLN A 95 -13.95 8.12 3.31
N GLY A 96 -13.93 9.45 3.35
CA GLY A 96 -13.44 10.25 4.48
C GLY A 96 -11.91 10.40 4.52
N VAL A 97 -11.27 10.51 3.36
CA VAL A 97 -9.80 10.65 3.24
C VAL A 97 -9.46 11.84 2.37
N VAL A 98 -8.50 12.65 2.81
CA VAL A 98 -7.89 13.71 1.99
C VAL A 98 -6.39 13.42 1.83
N ILE A 99 -5.92 13.36 0.59
CA ILE A 99 -4.49 13.28 0.26
C ILE A 99 -3.97 14.67 -0.05
N HIS A 100 -2.85 15.03 0.57
CA HIS A 100 -2.12 16.24 0.21
C HIS A 100 -0.78 15.91 -0.45
N ALA A 101 -0.40 16.74 -1.43
CA ALA A 101 0.92 16.68 -2.06
C ALA A 101 1.42 18.09 -2.39
N LEU A 102 2.73 18.31 -2.23
CA LEU A 102 3.39 19.54 -2.64
C LEU A 102 3.55 19.57 -4.17
N ASN A 103 3.55 20.79 -4.72
CA ASN A 103 3.83 21.03 -6.13
C ASN A 103 5.17 20.41 -6.55
N LYS A 104 5.19 19.80 -7.74
CA LYS A 104 6.33 19.04 -8.31
C LYS A 104 6.77 17.80 -7.50
N LYS A 105 6.10 17.44 -6.40
CA LYS A 105 6.26 16.14 -5.74
C LYS A 105 5.18 15.17 -6.21
N ASN A 106 5.60 13.98 -6.66
CA ASN A 106 4.71 12.93 -7.14
C ASN A 106 4.36 11.90 -6.05
N VAL A 107 4.38 12.31 -4.78
CA VAL A 107 4.15 11.46 -3.59
C VAL A 107 3.11 12.09 -2.66
N VAL A 108 2.45 11.25 -1.87
CA VAL A 108 1.59 11.65 -0.75
C VAL A 108 2.46 12.28 0.34
N GLU A 109 2.27 13.57 0.63
CA GLU A 109 3.01 14.28 1.68
C GLU A 109 2.25 14.28 3.02
N GLU A 110 0.92 14.27 2.96
CA GLU A 110 0.02 14.13 4.11
C GLU A 110 -1.22 13.31 3.72
N ILE A 111 -1.76 12.59 4.71
CA ILE A 111 -3.08 11.97 4.69
C ILE A 111 -3.86 12.55 5.88
N GLU A 112 -4.98 13.21 5.59
CA GLU A 112 -5.99 13.59 6.57
C GLU A 112 -7.15 12.59 6.53
N VAL A 113 -7.69 12.29 7.72
CA VAL A 113 -8.79 11.34 7.93
C VAL A 113 -9.96 12.08 8.57
N LEU A 114 -11.08 12.11 7.85
CA LEU A 114 -12.30 12.82 8.21
C LEU A 114 -13.25 11.93 9.04
N PRO A 115 -14.20 12.50 9.81
CA PRO A 115 -15.05 11.75 10.76
C PRO A 115 -15.88 10.61 10.15
N GLU A 116 -16.23 10.71 8.87
CA GLU A 116 -16.96 9.70 8.11
C GLU A 116 -16.12 8.47 7.75
N PHE A 117 -14.80 8.49 7.88
CA PHE A 117 -13.92 7.35 7.63
C PHE A 117 -14.32 6.10 8.43
N LYS A 118 -14.29 4.94 7.78
CA LYS A 118 -14.67 3.62 8.35
C LYS A 118 -13.55 2.59 8.32
N GLY A 119 -12.37 2.97 7.82
CA GLY A 119 -11.18 2.13 7.86
C GLY A 119 -10.47 2.19 9.21
N GLU A 120 -9.18 1.91 9.20
CA GLU A 120 -8.33 1.85 10.38
C GLU A 120 -7.03 2.65 10.17
N PHE A 121 -6.32 2.98 11.23
CA PHE A 121 -4.89 3.30 11.18
C PHE A 121 -4.08 2.06 11.57
N ASP A 122 -2.75 2.11 11.42
CA ASP A 122 -1.86 1.04 11.85
C ASP A 122 -2.15 0.52 13.27
N LYS A 123 -1.94 -0.79 13.46
CA LYS A 123 -2.37 -1.58 14.64
C LYS A 123 -3.87 -1.56 14.95
N GLY A 124 -4.71 -1.25 13.96
CA GLY A 124 -6.16 -1.29 14.09
C GLY A 124 -6.73 -0.25 15.03
N ILE A 125 -6.13 0.94 15.08
CA ILE A 125 -6.73 2.13 15.73
C ILE A 125 -7.88 2.62 14.84
N LYS A 126 -8.98 3.05 15.44
CA LYS A 126 -10.16 3.56 14.70
C LYS A 126 -10.58 4.94 15.20
N LEU A 127 -11.31 5.67 14.36
CA LEU A 127 -12.13 6.77 14.87
C LEU A 127 -13.19 6.16 15.81
N GLY A 128 -13.39 6.78 16.98
CA GLY A 128 -14.19 6.21 18.06
C GLY A 128 -13.40 5.45 19.14
N ASP A 129 -12.13 5.06 18.89
CA ASP A 129 -11.25 4.51 19.94
C ASP A 129 -10.96 5.59 21.00
N LYS A 130 -10.76 5.17 22.26
CA LYS A 130 -10.42 6.09 23.36
C LYS A 130 -8.92 6.36 23.42
N PHE A 131 -8.54 7.43 24.11
CA PHE A 131 -7.15 7.76 24.41
C PHE A 131 -6.37 6.60 25.05
N ASN A 132 -7.01 5.82 25.92
CA ASN A 132 -6.38 4.64 26.54
C ASN A 132 -6.13 3.50 25.54
N ASP A 133 -6.97 3.32 24.53
CA ASP A 133 -6.78 2.33 23.46
C ASP A 133 -5.61 2.75 22.55
N LEU A 134 -5.55 4.05 22.24
CA LEU A 134 -4.44 4.67 21.52
C LEU A 134 -3.11 4.48 22.27
N VAL A 135 -3.07 4.77 23.58
CA VAL A 135 -1.88 4.57 24.42
C VAL A 135 -1.52 3.09 24.53
N GLY A 136 -2.49 2.18 24.66
CA GLY A 136 -2.26 0.74 24.69
C GLY A 136 -1.65 0.19 23.40
N LYS A 137 -2.04 0.73 22.24
CA LYS A 137 -1.53 0.32 20.92
C LYS A 137 -0.21 1.01 20.54
N PHE A 138 -0.07 2.31 20.79
CA PHE A 138 1.05 3.14 20.30
C PHE A 138 2.08 3.56 21.37
N GLY A 139 1.79 3.37 22.66
CA GLY A 139 2.54 3.95 23.78
C GLY A 139 2.05 5.37 24.11
N MET A 140 2.64 6.03 25.10
CA MET A 140 2.32 7.44 25.40
C MET A 140 2.67 8.34 24.20
N PRO A 141 1.84 9.35 23.87
CA PRO A 141 2.20 10.35 22.88
C PRO A 141 3.39 11.18 23.37
N HIS A 142 4.17 11.72 22.44
CA HIS A 142 5.27 12.64 22.76
C HIS A 142 4.73 13.93 23.41
N ALA A 143 3.56 14.40 22.96
CA ALA A 143 2.84 15.50 23.55
C ALA A 143 1.33 15.36 23.32
N LEU A 144 0.53 15.92 24.24
CA LEU A 144 -0.91 16.12 24.07
C LEU A 144 -1.21 17.62 24.22
N VAL A 145 -1.42 18.31 23.10
CA VAL A 145 -1.55 19.78 23.06
C VAL A 145 -2.76 20.14 22.21
N ALA A 146 -3.62 21.03 22.70
CA ALA A 146 -4.87 21.43 22.03
C ALA A 146 -5.73 20.24 21.56
N GLN A 147 -5.83 19.20 22.41
CA GLN A 147 -6.52 17.93 22.12
C GLN A 147 -5.91 17.11 20.97
N VAL A 148 -4.66 17.39 20.55
CA VAL A 148 -3.93 16.59 19.55
C VAL A 148 -2.87 15.73 20.24
N ALA A 149 -3.02 14.40 20.13
CA ALA A 149 -2.02 13.42 20.58
C ALA A 149 -0.97 13.23 19.48
N ARG A 150 0.26 13.70 19.75
CA ARG A 150 1.35 13.79 18.76
C ARG A 150 2.30 12.59 18.86
N TYR A 151 2.51 11.86 17.76
CA TYR A 151 3.49 10.78 17.61
C TYR A 151 4.46 11.09 16.45
N PRO A 152 5.32 12.12 16.58
CA PRO A 152 6.12 12.65 15.46
C PRO A 152 7.06 11.62 14.84
N GLU A 153 7.68 10.73 15.63
CA GLU A 153 8.53 9.63 15.12
C GLU A 153 7.79 8.62 14.23
N ARG A 154 6.46 8.58 14.31
CA ARG A 154 5.59 7.76 13.46
C ARG A 154 4.86 8.59 12.39
N GLY A 155 4.95 9.92 12.45
CA GLY A 155 4.22 10.86 11.59
C GLY A 155 2.74 11.07 11.93
N TYR A 156 2.18 10.46 13.00
CA TYR A 156 0.75 10.52 13.33
C TYR A 156 0.41 11.63 14.32
N TYR A 157 -0.73 12.27 14.09
CA TYR A 157 -1.33 13.30 14.92
C TYR A 157 -2.82 13.00 15.04
N PHE A 158 -3.26 12.49 16.19
CA PHE A 158 -4.66 12.13 16.43
C PHE A 158 -5.39 13.29 17.10
N PHE A 159 -6.49 13.72 16.48
CA PHE A 159 -7.35 14.77 17.00
C PHE A 159 -8.42 14.13 17.89
N MET A 160 -8.42 14.55 19.15
CA MET A 160 -9.30 14.03 20.18
C MET A 160 -10.47 14.99 20.43
N LYS A 161 -11.61 14.43 20.84
CA LYS A 161 -12.69 15.16 21.49
C LYS A 161 -13.24 14.27 22.59
N ASP A 162 -13.39 14.79 23.80
CA ASP A 162 -13.93 14.05 24.95
C ASP A 162 -13.23 12.67 25.15
N GLU A 163 -11.89 12.68 25.06
CA GLU A 163 -10.98 11.51 25.09
C GLU A 163 -11.14 10.48 23.95
N VAL A 164 -11.94 10.75 22.93
CA VAL A 164 -12.18 9.88 21.76
C VAL A 164 -11.48 10.42 20.51
N ILE A 165 -10.89 9.54 19.70
CA ILE A 165 -10.30 9.93 18.40
C ILE A 165 -11.43 10.28 17.42
N VAL A 166 -11.44 11.51 16.92
CA VAL A 166 -12.45 12.00 15.95
C VAL A 166 -11.88 12.31 14.56
N SER A 167 -10.56 12.47 14.45
CA SER A 167 -9.83 12.65 13.18
C SER A 167 -8.35 12.28 13.39
N GLY A 168 -7.60 12.11 12.31
CA GLY A 168 -6.15 11.97 12.36
C GLY A 168 -5.49 12.55 11.11
N LYS A 169 -4.29 13.11 11.28
CA LYS A 169 -3.40 13.49 10.18
C LYS A 169 -2.11 12.67 10.27
N VAL A 170 -1.59 12.23 9.13
CA VAL A 170 -0.33 11.50 8.98
C VAL A 170 0.54 12.25 7.99
N PHE A 171 1.80 12.50 8.32
CA PHE A 171 2.72 13.31 7.51
C PHE A 171 4.01 12.55 7.17
N VAL A 172 4.60 12.84 6.01
CA VAL A 172 6.03 12.56 5.83
C VAL A 172 6.85 13.34 6.85
N LYS A 173 7.97 12.76 7.29
CA LYS A 173 8.90 13.45 8.19
C LYS A 173 9.37 14.78 7.58
N ASP A 174 9.38 15.82 8.41
CA ASP A 174 9.80 17.19 8.06
C ASP A 174 9.01 17.82 6.89
N SER A 175 7.75 17.38 6.70
CA SER A 175 6.82 17.86 5.66
C SER A 175 6.77 19.39 5.58
N LYS A 176 6.62 19.91 4.35
CA LYS A 176 6.46 21.35 4.10
C LYS A 176 5.01 21.77 3.88
N ILE A 177 4.05 20.84 3.98
CA ILE A 177 2.63 21.19 4.02
C ILE A 177 2.39 22.11 5.23
N PHE A 178 1.57 23.15 5.02
CA PHE A 178 1.32 24.21 5.99
C PHE A 178 0.78 23.68 7.34
N ASP A 179 -0.14 22.72 7.30
CA ASP A 179 -0.74 22.09 8.48
C ASP A 179 0.31 21.44 9.39
N PHE A 180 1.33 20.78 8.83
CA PHE A 180 2.45 20.24 9.62
C PHE A 180 3.17 21.34 10.40
N GLN A 181 3.32 22.53 9.81
CA GLN A 181 3.96 23.69 10.45
C GLN A 181 3.05 24.34 11.49
N LEU A 182 1.72 24.20 11.39
CA LEU A 182 0.78 24.68 12.40
C LEU A 182 0.73 23.72 13.60
N ILE A 183 0.66 22.42 13.35
CA ILE A 183 0.50 21.39 14.38
C ILE A 183 1.80 21.18 15.19
N ASN A 184 2.97 21.47 14.62
CA ASN A 184 4.26 21.36 15.33
C ASN A 184 4.79 22.69 15.90
N LYS A 185 3.93 23.71 15.99
CA LYS A 185 4.13 24.83 16.92
C LYS A 185 3.69 24.43 18.34
#